data_AF-A0A3D2J1W2-F1
#
_entry.id   AF-A0A3D2J1W2-F1
#
_cell.length_a   1.000
_cell.length_b   1.000
_cell.length_c   1.000
_cell.angle_alpha   90.00
_cell.angle_beta   90.00
_cell.angle_gamma   90.00
#
_symmetry.space_group_name_H-M   'P 1'
#
loop_
_entity.id
_entity.type
_entity.pdbx_description
1 polymer ?
#
loop_
_entity_poly.entity_id
_entity_poly.type
_entity_poly.pdbx_seq_one_letter_code
_entity_poly.pdbx_strand_id
1 'polypeptide(L)'
;GQILFSRDERQRVLFEAKAVMDYLDFKKFDDIQHQALSKRLYGQPSSMVSLDKEMIQPALKRLREATNILRELAKTEREEFVNDYRLYGLAEHYMLIAVESCLYVSSILIASSGLRRPEDHHEVLSIIAAQGMIPKTLVYRLEVLVNLRDALLQGQEQLDRDILYDYLHHRLDDVDTFANTLCA
;
A
#
# COMPACT_ATOMS: atom_id res chain seq x y z
N GLY A 1 21.78 4.01 -8.35
CA GLY A 1 21.98 4.68 -9.66
C GLY A 1 23.46 4.94 -9.88
N GLN A 2 23.98 5.18 -11.09
CA GLN A 2 23.65 6.28 -12.02
C GLN A 2 24.23 6.03 -13.43
N ILE A 3 23.54 6.50 -14.48
CA ILE A 3 24.18 6.99 -15.72
C ILE A 3 23.46 8.27 -16.14
N LEU A 4 24.19 9.39 -16.22
CA LEU A 4 23.62 10.70 -16.58
C LEU A 4 23.61 10.96 -18.09
N PHE A 5 24.46 10.29 -18.87
CA PHE A 5 24.40 10.31 -20.33
C PHE A 5 25.30 9.20 -20.89
N SER A 6 24.81 8.44 -21.88
CA SER A 6 25.63 7.50 -22.65
C SER A 6 25.17 7.48 -24.11
N ARG A 7 26.12 7.57 -25.06
CA ARG A 7 25.87 7.42 -26.50
C ARG A 7 25.95 5.96 -26.96
N ASP A 8 26.40 5.06 -26.09
CA ASP A 8 26.42 3.62 -26.35
C ASP A 8 25.08 3.01 -25.94
N GLU A 9 24.31 2.60 -26.95
CA GLU A 9 22.97 2.06 -26.77
C GLU A 9 22.96 0.73 -26.02
N ARG A 10 23.97 -0.14 -26.21
CA ARG A 10 24.03 -1.42 -25.47
C ARG A 10 24.27 -1.18 -24.00
N GLN A 11 25.14 -0.22 -23.68
CA GLN A 11 25.45 0.14 -22.30
C GLN A 11 24.25 0.81 -21.62
N ARG A 12 23.49 1.65 -22.36
CA ARG A 12 22.22 2.23 -21.88
C ARG A 12 21.21 1.14 -21.54
N VAL A 13 20.95 0.21 -22.47
CA VAL A 13 19.97 -0.87 -22.29
C VAL A 13 20.35 -1.80 -21.13
N LEU A 14 21.62 -2.17 -21.00
CA LEU A 14 22.10 -3.00 -19.88
C LEU A 14 21.95 -2.29 -18.54
N PHE A 15 22.24 -0.99 -18.49
CA PHE A 15 22.05 -0.22 -17.27
C PHE A 15 20.56 0.00 -16.95
N GLU A 16 19.71 0.25 -17.94
CA GLU A 16 18.24 0.30 -17.77
C GLU A 16 17.72 -1.03 -17.23
N ALA A 17 18.06 -2.16 -17.85
CA ALA A 17 17.64 -3.48 -17.39
C ALA A 17 18.14 -3.77 -15.97
N LYS A 18 19.40 -3.43 -15.67
CA LYS A 18 19.97 -3.58 -14.32
C LYS A 18 19.29 -2.67 -13.30
N ALA A 19 19.05 -1.40 -13.64
CA ALA A 19 18.37 -0.46 -12.75
C ALA A 19 16.92 -0.88 -12.50
N VAL A 20 16.24 -1.39 -13.53
CA VAL A 20 14.91 -1.98 -13.42
C VAL A 20 14.92 -3.22 -12.51
N MET A 21 15.92 -4.08 -12.60
CA MET A 21 16.03 -5.27 -11.74
C MET A 21 16.48 -4.95 -10.30
N ASP A 22 17.36 -3.97 -10.13
CA ASP A 22 18.01 -3.66 -8.84
C ASP A 22 17.27 -2.59 -8.03
N TYR A 23 16.57 -1.64 -8.67
CA TYR A 23 16.00 -0.46 -8.02
C TYR A 23 14.49 -0.32 -8.16
N LEU A 24 13.87 -0.91 -9.18
CA LEU A 24 12.44 -1.09 -9.13
C LEU A 24 12.23 -2.35 -8.30
N ASP A 25 11.37 -2.30 -7.28
CA ASP A 25 11.04 -3.43 -6.38
C ASP A 25 10.43 -4.66 -7.11
N PHE A 26 10.54 -4.70 -8.44
CA PHE A 26 10.02 -5.71 -9.35
C PHE A 26 10.62 -7.06 -9.09
N LYS A 27 11.91 -7.18 -8.79
CA LYS A 27 12.54 -8.49 -8.57
C LYS A 27 11.82 -9.30 -7.48
N LYS A 28 11.44 -8.64 -6.38
CA LYS A 28 10.68 -9.28 -5.30
C LYS A 28 9.30 -9.72 -5.77
N PHE A 29 8.58 -8.86 -6.51
CA PHE A 29 7.26 -9.20 -7.05
C PHE A 29 7.32 -10.29 -8.13
N ASP A 30 8.32 -10.25 -9.01
CA ASP A 30 8.57 -11.25 -10.05
C ASP A 30 8.92 -12.60 -9.44
N ASP A 31 9.77 -12.64 -8.41
CA ASP A 31 10.10 -13.86 -7.68
C ASP A 31 8.84 -14.49 -7.04
N ILE A 32 8.00 -13.68 -6.38
CA ILE A 32 6.71 -14.13 -5.83
C ILE A 32 5.82 -14.67 -6.95
N GLN A 33 5.70 -13.94 -8.05
CA GLN A 33 4.81 -14.29 -9.15
C GLN A 33 5.28 -15.57 -9.87
N HIS A 34 6.59 -15.72 -10.09
CA HIS A 34 7.19 -16.94 -10.65
C HIS A 34 6.95 -18.15 -9.75
N GLN A 35 7.09 -17.99 -8.43
CA GLN A 35 6.77 -19.06 -7.47
C GLN A 35 5.28 -19.42 -7.48
N ALA A 36 4.40 -18.42 -7.50
CA ALA A 36 2.95 -18.63 -7.53
C ALA A 36 2.50 -19.32 -8.82
N LEU A 37 3.01 -18.89 -9.98
CA LEU A 37 2.74 -19.50 -11.28
C LEU A 37 3.26 -20.94 -11.34
N SER A 38 4.46 -21.20 -10.83
CA SER A 38 5.01 -22.56 -10.74
C SER A 38 4.12 -23.46 -9.88
N LYS A 39 3.68 -23.00 -8.71
CA LYS A 39 2.73 -23.75 -7.85
C LYS A 39 1.40 -24.01 -8.56
N ARG A 40 0.89 -23.06 -9.34
CA ARG A 40 -0.37 -23.20 -10.09
C ARG A 40 -0.26 -24.17 -11.27
N LEU A 41 0.89 -24.21 -11.95
CA LEU A 41 1.13 -25.08 -13.10
C LEU A 41 1.47 -26.52 -12.68
N TYR A 42 2.16 -26.70 -11.54
CA TYR A 42 2.72 -27.99 -11.13
C TYR A 42 2.14 -28.56 -9.82
N GLY A 43 1.15 -27.91 -9.17
CA GLY A 43 0.53 -28.32 -7.89
C GLY A 43 -1.01 -28.45 -7.92
N GLN A 44 -1.59 -29.20 -6.97
CA GLN A 44 -3.03 -29.56 -6.91
C GLN A 44 -4.00 -28.35 -6.79
N PRO A 45 -5.27 -28.49 -7.26
CA PRO A 45 -6.19 -27.35 -7.49
C PRO A 45 -6.85 -26.70 -6.26
N SER A 46 -6.43 -26.98 -5.03
CA SER A 46 -7.19 -26.52 -3.85
C SER A 46 -6.35 -26.46 -2.58
N SER A 47 -5.76 -25.30 -2.30
CA SER A 47 -5.86 -24.64 -0.99
C SER A 47 -5.36 -23.21 -1.15
N MET A 48 -5.88 -22.31 -0.31
CA MET A 48 -5.51 -20.89 -0.27
C MET A 48 -4.02 -20.69 -0.50
N VAL A 49 -3.69 -19.69 -1.31
CA VAL A 49 -2.36 -19.11 -1.46
C VAL A 49 -1.70 -19.12 -0.08
N SER A 50 -0.65 -19.93 0.08
CA SER A 50 0.16 -19.92 1.30
C SER A 50 0.91 -18.60 1.29
N LEU A 51 0.25 -17.55 1.75
CA LEU A 51 0.81 -16.24 1.90
C LEU A 51 2.00 -16.39 2.84
N ASP A 52 3.18 -16.02 2.38
CA ASP A 52 4.32 -15.97 3.26
C ASP A 52 4.09 -14.80 4.22
N LYS A 53 3.53 -15.12 5.40
CA LYS A 53 3.16 -14.13 6.41
C LYS A 53 4.37 -13.27 6.77
N GLU A 54 5.59 -13.81 6.71
CA GLU A 54 6.83 -13.07 6.96
C GLU A 54 7.02 -11.89 6.00
N MET A 55 6.50 -11.99 4.77
CA MET A 55 6.61 -10.90 3.78
C MET A 55 5.73 -9.70 4.09
N ILE A 56 4.56 -9.94 4.71
CA ILE A 56 3.60 -8.87 5.03
C ILE A 56 3.72 -8.38 6.49
N GLN A 57 4.32 -9.17 7.39
CA GLN A 57 4.50 -8.79 8.80
C GLN A 57 5.13 -7.39 8.99
N PRO A 58 6.21 -7.02 8.26
CA PRO A 58 6.81 -5.69 8.43
C PRO A 58 5.84 -4.55 8.05
N ALA A 59 5.04 -4.74 6.99
CA ALA A 59 4.06 -3.75 6.56
C ALA A 59 2.89 -3.67 7.54
N LEU A 60 2.39 -4.80 8.06
CA LEU A 60 1.38 -4.82 9.10
C LEU A 60 1.85 -4.18 10.41
N LYS A 61 3.13 -4.36 10.77
CA LYS A 61 3.72 -3.69 11.94
C LYS A 61 3.74 -2.17 11.75
N ARG A 62 4.23 -1.68 10.61
CA ARG A 62 4.23 -0.24 10.29
C ARG A 62 2.82 0.33 10.26
N LEU A 63 1.86 -0.42 9.71
CA LEU A 63 0.45 -0.05 9.69
C LEU A 63 -0.08 0.19 11.11
N ARG A 64 0.14 -0.77 12.02
CA ARG A 64 -0.28 -0.67 13.43
C ARG A 64 0.40 0.49 14.16
N GLU A 65 1.70 0.70 13.93
CA GLU A 65 2.44 1.83 14.51
C GLU A 65 1.86 3.17 14.03
N ALA A 66 1.61 3.31 12.71
CA ALA A 66 1.02 4.50 12.14
C ALA A 66 -0.40 4.77 12.68
N THR A 67 -1.25 3.75 12.73
CA THR A 67 -2.61 3.89 13.29
C THR A 67 -2.61 4.29 14.76
N ASN A 68 -1.67 3.78 15.56
CA ASN A 68 -1.56 4.16 16.96
C ASN A 68 -1.18 5.63 17.11
N ILE A 69 -0.23 6.12 16.30
CA ILE A 69 0.16 7.52 16.32
C ILE A 69 -0.99 8.43 15.85
N LEU A 70 -1.70 8.05 14.79
CA LEU A 70 -2.89 8.77 14.31
C LEU A 70 -3.98 8.84 15.37
N ARG A 71 -4.17 7.79 16.18
CA ARG A 71 -5.11 7.81 17.31
C ARG A 71 -4.68 8.75 18.42
N GLU A 72 -3.39 8.84 18.73
CA GLU A 72 -2.89 9.82 19.70
C GLU A 72 -3.10 11.25 19.19
N LEU A 73 -2.88 11.49 17.89
CA LEU A 73 -3.15 12.78 17.27
C LEU A 73 -4.66 13.12 17.28
N ALA A 74 -5.54 12.13 17.11
CA ALA A 74 -6.99 12.33 17.14
C ALA A 74 -7.52 12.82 18.50
N LYS A 75 -6.73 12.68 19.59
CA LYS A 75 -7.09 13.17 20.94
C LYS A 75 -6.88 14.68 21.10
N THR A 76 -6.15 15.32 20.19
CA THR A 76 -5.97 16.78 20.20
C THR A 76 -7.28 17.48 19.87
N GLU A 77 -7.50 18.67 20.42
CA GLU A 77 -8.68 19.47 20.08
C GLU A 77 -8.60 19.89 18.61
N ARG A 78 -9.75 19.89 17.92
CA ARG A 78 -9.81 20.19 16.48
C ARG A 78 -9.16 21.54 16.15
N GLU A 79 -9.43 22.57 16.95
CA GLU A 79 -8.88 23.91 16.72
C GLU A 79 -7.35 23.91 16.84
N GLU A 80 -6.80 23.17 17.80
CA GLU A 80 -5.35 23.02 17.95
C GLU A 80 -4.76 22.27 16.74
N PHE A 81 -5.39 21.15 16.35
CA PHE A 81 -4.94 20.32 15.23
C PHE A 81 -4.86 21.08 13.90
N VAL A 82 -5.92 21.83 13.56
CA VAL A 82 -6.02 22.54 12.27
C VAL A 82 -5.04 23.73 12.19
N ASN A 83 -4.65 24.27 13.34
CA ASN A 83 -3.78 25.45 13.43
C ASN A 83 -2.29 25.12 13.68
N ASP A 84 -1.95 23.94 14.21
CA ASP A 84 -0.55 23.53 14.41
C ASP A 84 -0.01 22.64 13.27
N TYR A 85 0.94 23.18 12.50
CA TYR A 85 1.60 22.49 11.40
C TYR A 85 2.35 21.22 11.76
N ARG A 86 2.71 21.09 13.03
CA ARG A 86 3.35 19.88 13.54
C ARG A 86 2.32 18.77 13.66
N LEU A 87 1.10 19.09 14.10
CA LEU A 87 0.03 18.12 14.30
C LEU A 87 -0.51 17.62 12.95
N TYR A 88 -0.97 18.54 12.09
CA TYR A 88 -1.51 18.12 10.80
C TYR A 88 -0.42 17.54 9.89
N GLY A 89 0.81 18.05 9.90
CA GLY A 89 1.91 17.48 9.11
C GLY A 89 2.29 16.07 9.55
N LEU A 90 2.25 15.79 10.86
CA LEU A 90 2.47 14.44 11.37
C LEU A 90 1.33 13.49 11.00
N ALA A 91 0.07 13.99 11.04
CA ALA A 91 -1.10 13.23 10.63
C ALA A 91 -1.07 12.89 9.14
N GLU A 92 -0.74 13.85 8.26
CA GLU A 92 -0.55 13.63 6.82
C GLU A 92 0.46 12.51 6.56
N HIS A 93 1.61 12.58 7.23
CA HIS A 93 2.68 11.58 7.08
C HIS A 93 2.25 10.18 7.50
N TYR A 94 1.67 10.02 8.70
CA TYR A 94 1.27 8.68 9.17
C TYR A 94 0.04 8.15 8.46
N MET A 95 -0.86 9.03 7.98
CA MET A 95 -1.97 8.61 7.13
C MET A 95 -1.44 8.02 5.82
N LEU A 96 -0.47 8.68 5.18
CA LEU A 96 0.18 8.16 3.98
C LEU A 96 0.82 6.78 4.24
N ILE A 97 1.58 6.63 5.34
CA ILE A 97 2.17 5.33 5.72
C ILE A 97 1.09 4.25 5.89
N ALA A 98 -0.03 4.58 6.52
CA ALA A 98 -1.12 3.63 6.73
C ALA A 98 -1.72 3.15 5.40
N VAL A 99 -2.04 4.08 4.50
CA VAL A 99 -2.61 3.76 3.18
C VAL A 99 -1.63 2.99 2.31
N GLU A 100 -0.36 3.40 2.27
CA GLU A 100 0.68 2.71 1.49
C GLU A 100 0.96 1.31 2.02
N SER A 101 0.91 1.10 3.34
CA SER A 101 1.03 -0.24 3.92
C SER A 101 -0.13 -1.15 3.51
N CYS A 102 -1.37 -0.62 3.44
CA CYS A 102 -2.52 -1.38 2.95
C CYS A 102 -2.35 -1.78 1.48
N LEU A 103 -1.91 -0.84 0.63
CA LEU A 103 -1.67 -1.07 -0.79
C LEU A 103 -0.50 -2.04 -1.04
N TYR A 104 0.55 -1.96 -0.23
CA TYR A 104 1.68 -2.88 -0.31
C TYR A 104 1.27 -4.32 0.00
N VAL A 105 0.58 -4.53 1.12
CA VAL A 105 0.09 -5.86 1.52
C VAL A 105 -0.88 -6.41 0.46
N SER A 106 -1.74 -5.55 -0.05
CA SER A 106 -2.64 -5.84 -1.16
C SER A 106 -1.90 -6.30 -2.42
N SER A 107 -0.82 -5.62 -2.78
CA SER A 107 0.02 -5.99 -3.93
C SER A 107 0.71 -7.34 -3.74
N ILE A 108 1.17 -7.64 -2.52
CA ILE A 108 1.75 -8.95 -2.17
C ILE A 108 0.72 -10.07 -2.29
N LEU A 109 -0.54 -9.83 -1.87
CA LEU A 109 -1.64 -10.80 -2.04
C LEU A 109 -1.90 -11.12 -3.52
N ILE A 110 -1.95 -10.10 -4.37
CA ILE A 110 -2.15 -10.24 -5.81
C ILE A 110 -0.99 -11.05 -6.43
N ALA A 111 0.24 -10.67 -6.15
CA ALA A 111 1.43 -11.35 -6.67
C ALA A 111 1.51 -12.81 -6.20
N SER A 112 1.23 -13.06 -4.91
CA SER A 112 1.24 -14.41 -4.33
C SER A 112 0.16 -15.31 -4.92
N SER A 113 -0.88 -14.72 -5.52
CA SER A 113 -1.95 -15.42 -6.23
C SER A 113 -1.63 -15.69 -7.71
N GLY A 114 -0.44 -15.27 -8.18
CA GLY A 114 -0.01 -15.44 -9.57
C GLY A 114 -0.85 -14.62 -10.56
N LEU A 115 -1.49 -13.55 -10.09
CA LEU A 115 -2.31 -12.66 -10.91
C LEU A 115 -1.45 -11.65 -11.65
N ARG A 116 -2.04 -10.99 -12.67
CA ARG A 116 -1.38 -9.89 -13.36
C ARG A 116 -1.05 -8.79 -12.35
N ARG A 117 0.12 -8.19 -12.52
CA ARG A 117 0.52 -7.00 -11.77
C ARG A 117 -0.45 -5.84 -12.07
N PRO A 118 -0.91 -5.10 -11.03
CA PRO A 118 -1.70 -3.89 -11.23
C PRO A 118 -0.84 -2.75 -11.80
N GLU A 119 -1.46 -1.92 -12.62
CA GLU A 119 -0.92 -0.71 -13.25
C GLU A 119 -0.97 0.49 -12.28
N ASP A 120 -1.98 0.53 -11.41
CA ASP A 120 -2.14 1.59 -10.40
C ASP A 120 -2.80 1.09 -9.09
N HIS A 121 -2.93 1.98 -8.11
CA HIS A 121 -3.49 1.68 -6.79
C HIS A 121 -4.99 1.37 -6.80
N HIS A 122 -5.77 1.92 -7.74
CA HIS A 122 -7.18 1.58 -7.88
C HIS A 122 -7.35 0.18 -8.47
N GLU A 123 -6.48 -0.22 -9.39
CA GLU A 123 -6.45 -1.58 -9.93
C GLU A 123 -6.09 -2.60 -8.84
N VAL A 124 -5.19 -2.26 -7.90
CA VAL A 124 -4.90 -3.10 -6.72
C VAL A 124 -6.19 -3.44 -5.96
N LEU A 125 -6.99 -2.43 -5.61
CA LEU A 125 -8.24 -2.63 -4.88
C LEU A 125 -9.29 -3.39 -5.71
N SER A 126 -9.37 -3.08 -7.00
CA SER A 126 -10.29 -3.74 -7.94
C SER A 126 -10.01 -5.23 -8.07
N ILE A 127 -8.74 -5.62 -8.21
CA ILE A 127 -8.34 -7.03 -8.29
C ILE A 127 -8.69 -7.76 -6.99
N ILE A 128 -8.37 -7.18 -5.83
CA ILE A 128 -8.66 -7.79 -4.53
C ILE A 128 -10.16 -8.00 -4.31
N ALA A 129 -10.99 -7.02 -4.71
CA ALA A 129 -12.45 -7.14 -4.64
C ALA A 129 -12.98 -8.24 -5.55
N ALA A 130 -12.45 -8.33 -6.78
CA ALA A 130 -12.87 -9.32 -7.77
C ALA A 130 -12.51 -10.75 -7.35
N GLN A 131 -11.37 -10.92 -6.66
CA GLN A 131 -10.90 -12.22 -6.17
C GLN A 131 -11.49 -12.59 -4.80
N GLY A 132 -12.27 -11.70 -4.17
CA GLY A 132 -12.87 -11.94 -2.86
C GLY A 132 -11.84 -12.11 -1.74
N MET A 133 -10.64 -11.54 -1.89
CA MET A 133 -9.56 -11.67 -0.90
C MET A 133 -9.87 -10.90 0.40
N ILE A 134 -10.61 -9.79 0.30
CA ILE A 134 -11.22 -9.08 1.43
C ILE A 134 -12.68 -8.71 1.09
N PRO A 135 -13.53 -8.45 2.09
CA PRO A 135 -14.93 -8.09 1.85
C PRO A 135 -15.07 -6.84 0.97
N LYS A 136 -15.96 -6.87 -0.03
CA LYS A 136 -16.17 -5.73 -0.95
C LYS A 136 -16.49 -4.42 -0.23
N THR A 137 -17.25 -4.49 0.87
CA THR A 137 -17.58 -3.33 1.71
C THR A 137 -16.33 -2.70 2.33
N LEU A 138 -15.31 -3.50 2.66
CA LEU A 138 -14.02 -2.99 3.13
C LEU A 138 -13.22 -2.37 1.99
N VAL A 139 -13.23 -2.96 0.78
CA VAL A 139 -12.57 -2.37 -0.39
C VAL A 139 -13.08 -0.96 -0.67
N TYR A 140 -14.39 -0.75 -0.69
CA TYR A 140 -14.97 0.58 -0.92
C TYR A 140 -14.53 1.61 0.13
N ARG A 141 -14.34 1.19 1.39
CA ARG A 141 -13.82 2.07 2.44
C ARG A 141 -12.35 2.38 2.26
N LEU A 142 -11.55 1.40 1.83
CA LEU A 142 -10.13 1.61 1.49
C LEU A 142 -9.96 2.50 0.25
N GLU A 143 -10.89 2.48 -0.71
CA GLU A 143 -10.85 3.34 -1.89
C GLU A 143 -10.92 4.83 -1.52
N VAL A 144 -11.71 5.18 -0.49
CA VAL A 144 -11.71 6.54 0.07
C VAL A 144 -10.34 6.93 0.60
N LEU A 145 -9.62 6.01 1.25
CA LEU A 145 -8.28 6.24 1.76
C LEU A 145 -7.23 6.35 0.64
N VAL A 146 -7.39 5.63 -0.47
CA VAL A 146 -6.54 5.77 -1.66
C VAL A 146 -6.72 7.15 -2.29
N ASN A 147 -7.95 7.64 -2.41
CA ASN A 147 -8.21 9.00 -2.88
C ASN A 147 -7.59 10.06 -1.94
N LEU A 148 -7.65 9.84 -0.63
CA LEU A 148 -6.97 10.69 0.35
C LEU A 148 -5.46 10.71 0.15
N ARG A 149 -4.83 9.56 -0.12
CA ARG A 149 -3.40 9.48 -0.45
C ARG A 149 -3.06 10.38 -1.64
N ASP A 150 -3.87 10.35 -2.69
CA ASP A 150 -3.59 11.16 -3.88
C ASP A 150 -3.70 12.66 -3.58
N ALA A 151 -4.66 13.07 -2.74
CA ALA A 151 -4.74 14.44 -2.23
C ALA A 151 -3.53 14.83 -1.38
N LEU A 152 -3.09 13.94 -0.47
CA LEU A 152 -1.92 14.15 0.40
C LEU A 152 -0.62 14.35 -0.40
N LEU A 153 -0.46 13.63 -1.51
CA LEU A 153 0.74 13.72 -2.35
C LEU A 153 0.77 14.95 -3.25
N GLN A 154 -0.39 15.51 -3.60
CA GLN A 154 -0.49 16.73 -4.41
C GLN A 154 -0.16 18.00 -3.60
N GLY A 155 -0.35 17.96 -2.27
CA GLY A 155 0.07 19.01 -1.34
C GLY A 155 -1.09 19.77 -0.66
N GLN A 156 -0.73 20.71 0.22
CA GLN A 156 -1.67 21.40 1.14
C GLN A 156 -2.75 22.24 0.45
N GLU A 157 -2.60 22.60 -0.83
CA GLU A 157 -3.65 23.33 -1.56
C GLU A 157 -4.88 22.45 -1.84
N GLN A 158 -4.73 21.12 -1.77
CA GLN A 158 -5.77 20.16 -2.13
C GLN A 158 -6.50 19.54 -0.93
N LEU A 159 -5.90 19.51 0.27
CA LEU A 159 -6.48 18.82 1.43
C LEU A 159 -6.84 19.80 2.56
N ASP A 160 -8.13 19.90 2.81
CA ASP A 160 -8.67 20.60 3.97
C ASP A 160 -8.28 19.86 5.26
N ARG A 161 -7.71 20.60 6.22
CA ARG A 161 -7.26 20.06 7.51
C ARG A 161 -8.42 19.60 8.37
N ASP A 162 -9.60 20.20 8.22
CA ASP A 162 -10.81 19.73 8.89
C ASP A 162 -11.23 18.35 8.36
N ILE A 163 -11.10 18.14 7.05
CA ILE A 163 -11.34 16.83 6.42
C ILE A 163 -10.30 15.81 6.91
N LEU A 164 -9.02 16.19 7.01
CA LEU A 164 -8.00 15.30 7.58
C LEU A 164 -8.32 14.92 9.03
N TYR A 165 -8.75 15.87 9.86
CA TYR A 165 -9.17 15.58 11.22
C TYR A 165 -10.37 14.62 11.26
N ASP A 166 -11.35 14.79 10.37
CA ASP A 166 -12.47 13.85 10.24
C ASP A 166 -12.00 12.45 9.85
N TYR A 167 -11.02 12.32 8.97
CA TYR A 167 -10.44 11.04 8.61
C TYR A 167 -9.82 10.30 9.80
N LEU A 168 -9.14 11.03 10.69
CA LEU A 168 -8.55 10.47 11.92
C LEU A 168 -9.62 9.86 12.84
N HIS A 169 -10.82 10.43 12.90
CA HIS A 169 -11.90 9.93 13.76
C HIS A 169 -12.74 8.82 13.14
N HIS A 170 -12.86 8.77 11.81
CA HIS A 170 -13.85 7.91 11.17
C HIS A 170 -13.26 6.77 10.33
N ARG A 171 -11.96 6.78 9.98
CA ARG A 171 -11.38 5.79 9.05
C ARG A 171 -10.28 4.92 9.61
N LEU A 172 -9.73 5.20 10.79
CA LEU A 172 -8.67 4.37 11.36
C LEU A 172 -9.15 2.93 11.64
N ASP A 173 -10.44 2.75 11.94
CA ASP A 173 -11.02 1.42 12.13
C ASP A 173 -11.13 0.61 10.83
N ASP A 174 -11.21 1.26 9.67
CA ASP A 174 -11.19 0.59 8.37
C ASP A 174 -9.82 -0.07 8.13
N VAL A 175 -8.75 0.64 8.52
CA VAL A 175 -7.37 0.16 8.44
C VAL A 175 -7.14 -1.03 9.38
N ASP A 176 -7.64 -0.97 10.60
CA ASP A 176 -7.54 -2.09 11.54
C ASP A 176 -8.36 -3.30 11.08
N THR A 177 -9.55 -3.06 10.53
CA THR A 177 -10.37 -4.13 9.94
C THR A 177 -9.61 -4.83 8.82
N PHE A 178 -8.90 -4.09 7.98
CA PHE A 178 -8.03 -4.67 6.94
C PHE A 178 -6.90 -5.52 7.54
N ALA A 179 -6.15 -4.99 8.51
CA ALA A 179 -5.05 -5.74 9.14
C ALA A 179 -5.54 -7.04 9.81
N ASN A 180 -6.71 -6.99 10.47
CA ASN A 180 -7.29 -8.14 11.17
C ASN A 180 -7.81 -9.21 10.20
N THR A 181 -8.38 -8.81 9.06
CA THR A 181 -8.86 -9.75 8.04
C THR A 181 -7.74 -10.65 7.51
N LEU A 182 -6.50 -10.15 7.49
CA LEU A 182 -5.33 -10.87 6.98
C LEU A 182 -4.56 -11.64 8.07
N CYS A 183 -4.85 -11.38 9.33
CA CYS A 183 -4.22 -12.05 10.47
C CYS A 183 -5.02 -13.25 11.01
N ALA A 184 -6.32 -13.33 10.67
CA ALA A 184 -7.19 -14.46 10.98
C ALA A 184 -6.72 -15.75 10.28
#